data_AF-A0A379YLD2-F1
#
_entry.id   AF-A0A379YLD2-F1
#
_cell.length_a   1.000
_cell.length_b   1.000
_cell.length_c   1.000
_cell.angle_alpha   90.00
_cell.angle_beta   90.00
_cell.angle_gamma   90.00
#
_symmetry.space_group_name_H-M   'P 1'
#
loop_
_entity.id
_entity.type
_entity.pdbx_description
1 polymer ?
#
loop_
_entity_poly.entity_id
_entity_poly.type
_entity_poly.pdbx_seq_one_letter_code
_entity_poly.pdbx_strand_id
1 'polypeptide(L)'
;MGWNQVSAQAGHHLFRGIEDGAYFYFVHSYAMPICPSTIAQANYGEPFTAAVQKDNFFGVQFHPERSGAAGAQLLKNFLEM
;
A
#
# COMPACT_ATOMS: atom_id res chain seq x y z
N MET A 1 -13.19 4.86 -6.62
CA MET A 1 -12.20 5.95 -6.70
C MET A 1 -12.29 6.78 -5.44
N GLY A 2 -11.18 7.06 -4.75
CA GLY A 2 -11.17 7.81 -3.50
C GLY A 2 -10.07 7.37 -2.55
N TRP A 3 -10.13 7.88 -1.32
CA TRP A 3 -9.22 7.50 -0.24
C TRP A 3 -9.71 6.22 0.44
N ASN A 4 -8.82 5.27 0.67
CA ASN A 4 -9.12 4.04 1.40
C ASN A 4 -7.99 3.71 2.40
N GLN A 5 -8.34 3.02 3.49
CA GLN A 5 -7.40 2.61 4.51
C GLN A 5 -6.59 1.40 4.05
N VAL A 6 -5.30 1.39 4.38
CA VAL A 6 -4.38 0.29 4.09
C VAL A 6 -3.88 -0.31 5.40
N SER A 7 -4.00 -1.63 5.52
CA SER A 7 -3.42 -2.41 6.61
C SER A 7 -2.18 -3.13 6.11
N ALA A 8 -1.02 -2.69 6.58
CA ALA A 8 0.27 -3.26 6.18
C ALA A 8 0.67 -4.44 7.07
N GLN A 9 1.50 -5.34 6.55
CA GLN A 9 2.19 -6.33 7.38
C GLN A 9 3.01 -5.61 8.45
N ALA A 10 2.85 -6.04 9.70
CA ALA A 10 3.51 -5.42 10.83
C ALA A 10 5.04 -5.40 10.65
N GLY A 11 5.63 -4.22 10.83
CA GLY A 11 7.09 -4.03 10.75
C GLY A 11 7.67 -3.97 9.32
N HIS A 12 6.84 -4.00 8.28
CA HIS A 12 7.33 -3.95 6.90
C HIS A 12 8.02 -2.62 6.57
N HIS A 13 9.25 -2.65 6.04
CA HIS A 13 10.08 -1.46 5.82
C HIS A 13 9.38 -0.38 4.99
N LEU A 14 8.71 -0.76 3.90
CA LEU A 14 7.98 0.16 3.02
C LEU A 14 6.96 1.04 3.77
N PHE A 15 6.39 0.54 4.87
CA PHE A 15 5.38 1.22 5.68
C PHE A 15 5.92 1.80 7.00
N ARG A 16 7.25 1.86 7.17
CA ARG A 16 7.89 2.43 8.36
C ARG A 16 7.45 3.88 8.61
N GLY A 17 6.98 4.18 9.82
CA GLY A 17 6.55 5.53 10.19
C GLY A 17 5.22 5.97 9.56
N ILE A 18 4.44 5.03 9.02
CA ILE A 18 3.07 5.25 8.57
C ILE A 18 2.14 4.51 9.53
N GLU A 19 1.11 5.18 10.03
CA GLU A 19 0.13 4.58 10.94
C GLU A 19 -0.64 3.45 10.24
N ASP A 20 -0.94 2.38 10.99
CA ASP A 20 -1.81 1.32 10.47
C ASP A 20 -3.21 1.88 10.20
N GLY A 21 -3.79 1.52 9.05
CA GLY A 21 -5.06 2.08 8.59
C GLY A 21 -4.95 3.52 8.05
N ALA A 22 -3.75 4.03 7.77
CA ALA A 22 -3.58 5.30 7.06
C ALA A 22 -4.26 5.28 5.68
N TYR A 23 -4.74 6.45 5.26
CA TYR A 23 -5.45 6.61 3.99
C TYR A 23 -4.49 6.82 2.82
N PHE A 24 -4.73 6.09 1.74
CA PHE A 24 -4.08 6.28 0.43
C PHE A 24 -5.14 6.46 -0.68
N TYR A 25 -4.76 7.08 -1.78
CA TYR A 25 -5.65 7.38 -2.89
C TYR A 25 -5.68 6.26 -3.95
N PHE A 26 -6.87 5.74 -4.25
CA PHE A 26 -7.12 4.66 -5.20
C PHE A 26 -8.04 5.11 -6.35
N VAL A 27 -7.77 4.66 -7.58
CA VAL A 27 -8.54 5.01 -8.78
C VAL A 27 -8.60 3.87 -9.81
N HIS A 28 -9.03 2.69 -9.38
CA HIS A 28 -8.95 1.46 -10.19
C HIS A 28 -10.26 0.67 -10.14
N SER A 29 -10.55 -0.06 -11.22
CA SER A 29 -11.71 -0.99 -11.31
C SER A 29 -11.34 -2.45 -11.09
N TYR A 30 -10.06 -2.80 -11.24
CA TYR A 30 -9.54 -4.14 -11.05
C TYR A 30 -8.51 -4.12 -9.92
N ALA A 31 -8.41 -5.22 -9.20
CA ALA A 31 -7.45 -5.41 -8.12
C ALA A 31 -6.97 -6.86 -8.10
N MET A 32 -5.75 -7.06 -7.61
CA MET A 32 -5.20 -8.40 -7.42
C MET A 32 -5.74 -9.01 -6.11
N PRO A 33 -6.13 -10.30 -6.09
CA PRO A 33 -6.52 -10.97 -4.85
C PRO A 33 -5.32 -11.15 -3.92
N ILE A 34 -5.61 -11.34 -2.63
CA ILE A 34 -4.61 -11.64 -1.61
C ILE A 34 -3.82 -12.89 -2.01
N CYS A 35 -2.49 -12.80 -1.88
CA CYS A 35 -1.55 -13.85 -2.25
C CYS A 35 -0.31 -13.82 -1.34
N PRO A 36 0.59 -14.81 -1.40
CA PRO A 36 1.78 -14.86 -0.54
C PRO A 36 2.72 -13.64 -0.66
N SER A 37 2.69 -12.92 -1.78
CA SER A 37 3.48 -11.71 -2.00
C SER A 37 2.81 -10.43 -1.49
N THR A 38 1.61 -10.52 -0.90
CA THR A 38 0.87 -9.37 -0.38
C THR A 38 1.50 -8.87 0.91
N ILE A 39 1.99 -7.62 0.90
CA ILE A 39 2.59 -6.94 2.06
C ILE A 39 1.67 -5.89 2.68
N ALA A 40 0.61 -5.48 1.98
CA ALA A 40 -0.46 -4.67 2.55
C ALA A 40 -1.80 -4.95 1.86
N GLN A 41 -2.88 -4.82 2.62
CA GLN A 41 -4.25 -5.13 2.21
C GLN A 41 -5.13 -3.89 2.34
N ALA A 42 -6.18 -3.83 1.54
CA ALA A 42 -7.29 -2.89 1.72
C ALA A 42 -8.60 -3.62 1.43
N ASN A 43 -9.72 -3.07 1.91
CA ASN A 43 -11.04 -3.66 1.74
C ASN A 43 -11.92 -2.73 0.91
N TYR A 44 -12.58 -3.26 -0.12
CA TYR A 44 -13.63 -2.56 -0.87
C TYR A 44 -14.63 -3.59 -1.44
N GLY A 45 -15.67 -3.89 -0.66
CA GLY A 45 -16.49 -5.09 -0.87
C GLY A 45 -15.78 -6.33 -0.32
N GLU A 46 -14.67 -6.71 -0.96
CA GLU A 46 -13.80 -7.82 -0.55
C GLU A 46 -12.36 -7.34 -0.27
N PRO A 47 -11.55 -8.11 0.49
CA PRO A 47 -10.13 -7.84 0.67
C PRO A 47 -9.33 -7.99 -0.63
N PHE A 48 -8.41 -7.06 -0.86
CA PHE A 48 -7.52 -7.10 -2.03
C PHE A 48 -6.11 -6.60 -1.68
N THR A 49 -5.16 -6.89 -2.56
CA THR A 49 -3.77 -6.51 -2.36
C THR A 49 -3.56 -5.02 -2.63
N ALA A 50 -3.27 -4.25 -1.59
CA ALA A 50 -2.93 -2.84 -1.69
C ALA A 50 -1.45 -2.62 -2.01
N ALA A 51 -0.57 -3.52 -1.55
CA ALA A 51 0.85 -3.52 -1.90
C ALA A 51 1.42 -4.94 -1.95
N VAL A 52 2.38 -5.16 -2.84
CA VAL A 52 3.13 -6.40 -3.03
C VAL A 52 4.62 -6.21 -2.85
N GLN A 53 5.28 -7.29 -2.43
CA GLN A 53 6.72 -7.47 -2.59
C GLN A 53 7.02 -8.88 -3.09
N LYS A 54 7.97 -8.98 -4.02
CA LYS A 54 8.67 -10.22 -4.35
C LYS A 54 10.13 -9.88 -4.63
N ASP A 55 11.03 -10.39 -3.79
CA ASP A 55 12.45 -10.07 -3.84
C ASP A 55 12.67 -8.54 -3.86
N ASN A 56 13.32 -8.00 -4.90
CA ASN A 56 13.56 -6.59 -5.10
C ASN A 56 12.41 -5.86 -5.84
N PHE A 57 11.32 -6.54 -6.18
CA PHE A 57 10.17 -5.95 -6.86
C PHE A 57 9.11 -5.52 -5.85
N PHE A 58 8.67 -4.26 -5.99
CA PHE A 58 7.60 -3.67 -5.22
C PHE A 58 6.50 -3.17 -6.13
N GLY A 59 5.26 -3.24 -5.66
CA GLY A 59 4.11 -2.68 -6.35
C GLY A 59 3.11 -2.18 -5.33
N VAL A 60 2.50 -1.03 -5.62
CA VAL A 60 1.40 -0.47 -4.84
C VAL A 60 0.22 -0.27 -5.76
N GLN A 61 -0.97 -0.63 -5.30
CA GLN A 61 -2.19 -0.43 -6.05
C GLN A 61 -2.63 1.03 -5.99
N PHE A 62 -2.43 1.72 -4.85
CA PHE A 62 -2.70 3.14 -4.69
C PHE A 62 -1.64 4.03 -5.34
N HIS A 63 -1.93 5.32 -5.44
CA HIS A 63 -1.03 6.35 -5.98
C HIS A 63 -0.31 7.09 -4.85
N PRO A 64 0.92 6.70 -4.45
CA PRO A 64 1.62 7.33 -3.34
C PRO A 64 1.91 8.82 -3.60
N GLU A 65 2.17 9.20 -4.84
CA GLU A 65 2.37 10.59 -5.25
C GLU A 65 1.12 11.48 -5.10
N ARG A 66 -0.06 10.86 -4.95
CA ARG A 66 -1.35 11.53 -4.74
C ARG A 66 -1.92 11.29 -3.34
N SER A 67 -1.15 10.68 -2.44
CA SER A 67 -1.62 10.23 -1.11
C SER A 67 -1.10 11.08 0.06
N GLY A 68 -0.76 12.35 -0.20
CA GLY A 68 -0.35 13.30 0.84
C GLY A 68 0.89 12.85 1.63
N ALA A 69 0.90 13.12 2.94
CA ALA A 69 2.04 12.83 3.81
C ALA A 69 2.34 11.32 3.92
N ALA A 70 1.31 10.47 3.99
CA ALA A 70 1.49 9.01 4.04
C ALA A 70 2.13 8.49 2.75
N GLY A 71 1.67 8.99 1.60
CA GLY A 71 2.25 8.70 0.29
C GLY A 71 3.71 9.13 0.16
N ALA A 72 4.03 10.36 0.57
CA ALA A 72 5.40 10.88 0.56
C ALA A 72 6.34 10.06 1.48
N GLN A 73 5.87 9.68 2.67
CA GLN A 73 6.64 8.84 3.58
C GLN A 73 6.90 7.45 2.99
N LEU A 74 5.93 6.88 2.27
CA LEU A 74 6.09 5.57 1.61
C LEU A 74 7.15 5.63 0.50
N LEU A 75 7.14 6.68 -0.32
CA LEU A 75 8.17 6.89 -1.34
C LEU A 75 9.55 7.10 -0.72
N LYS A 76 9.64 7.85 0.37
CA LYS A 76 10.89 8.02 1.14
C LYS A 76 11.42 6.68 1.63
N ASN A 77 10.56 5.85 2.25
CA ASN A 77 10.95 4.52 2.70
C ASN A 77 11.44 3.65 1.53
N PHE A 78 10.82 3.76 0.35
CA PHE A 78 11.29 3.03 -0.84
C PHE A 78 12.70 3.45 -1.29
N LEU A 79 13.01 4.75 -1.23
CA LEU A 79 14.31 5.29 -1.62
C LEU A 79 15.43 5.04 -0.58
N GLU A 80 15.06 4.76 0.66
CA GLU A 80 15.99 4.51 1.79
C GLU A 80 16.21 3.01 2.10
N MET A 81 15.76 2.11 1.22
CA MET A 81 15.94 0.67 1.36
C MET A 81 17.33 0.16 0.99
#